data_AF-A0A167QPH7-F1
#
_entry.id   AF-A0A167QPH7-F1
#
_cell.length_a   1.000
_cell.length_b   1.000
_cell.length_c   1.000
_cell.angle_alpha   90.00
_cell.angle_beta   90.00
_cell.angle_gamma   90.00
#
_symmetry.space_group_name_H-M   'P 1'
#
loop_
_entity.id
_entity.type
_entity.pdbx_description
1 polymer ?
#
loop_
_entity_poly.entity_id
_entity_poly.type
_entity_poly.pdbx_seq_one_letter_code
_entity_poly.pdbx_strand_id
1 'polypeptide(L)' 'VEDIELDEVLLEGYQGIKCVESGGPEPGVGCAGRGIITAINFLEEEGAYEDLDF' A
#
# COMPACT_ATOMS: atom_id res chain seq x y z
N VAL A 1 -1.69 4.03 16.78
CA VAL A 1 -1.87 3.79 15.35
C VAL A 1 -2.91 2.69 15.26
N GLU A 2 -3.98 2.91 14.52
CA GLU A 2 -4.97 1.84 14.27
C GLU A 2 -4.27 0.79 13.37
N ASP A 3 -4.46 -0.49 13.68
CA ASP A 3 -4.03 -1.57 12.79
C ASP A 3 -4.96 -1.52 11.57
N ILE A 4 -4.39 -1.21 10.40
CA ILE A 4 -5.11 -1.09 9.12
C ILE A 4 -4.90 -2.41 8.38
N GLU A 5 -5.97 -3.07 7.99
CA GLU A 5 -5.92 -4.32 7.26
C GLU A 5 -5.92 -4.08 5.74
N LEU A 6 -5.39 -5.01 4.95
CA LEU A 6 -5.30 -4.87 3.49
C LEU A 6 -6.64 -4.62 2.81
N ASP A 7 -7.72 -5.25 3.29
CA ASP A 7 -9.05 -5.13 2.69
C ASP A 7 -9.71 -3.77 2.91
N GLU A 8 -9.20 -2.97 3.86
CA GLU A 8 -9.67 -1.61 4.10
C GLU A 8 -9.10 -0.59 3.11
N VAL A 9 -7.96 -0.93 2.49
CA VAL A 9 -7.19 -0.03 1.61
C VAL A 9 -7.10 -0.52 0.17
N LEU A 10 -7.35 -1.81 -0.09
CA LEU A 10 -7.29 -2.42 -1.40
C LEU A 10 -8.68 -2.55 -2.04
N LEU A 11 -8.80 -2.05 -3.25
CA LEU A 11 -10.00 -2.11 -4.06
C LEU A 11 -9.69 -2.71 -5.42
N GLU A 12 -10.51 -3.65 -5.88
CA GLU A 12 -10.43 -4.13 -7.25
C GLU A 12 -11.10 -3.12 -8.20
N GLY A 13 -10.30 -2.54 -9.07
CA GLY A 13 -10.71 -1.61 -10.11
C GLY A 13 -11.06 -2.31 -11.42
N TYR A 14 -11.07 -1.53 -12.50
CA TYR A 14 -11.40 -2.03 -13.83
C TYR A 14 -10.40 -3.10 -14.29
N GLN A 15 -10.90 -4.18 -14.90
CA GLN A 15 -10.09 -5.30 -15.41
C GLN A 15 -9.18 -5.96 -14.34
N GLY A 16 -9.59 -5.99 -13.08
CA GLY A 16 -8.81 -6.62 -12.01
C GLY A 16 -7.59 -5.82 -11.58
N ILE A 17 -7.49 -4.55 -11.96
CA ILE A 17 -6.43 -3.65 -11.47
C ILE A 17 -6.66 -3.42 -9.98
N LYS A 18 -5.75 -3.87 -9.12
CA LYS A 18 -5.79 -3.60 -7.69
C LYS A 18 -5.35 -2.14 -7.44
N CYS A 19 -6.27 -1.31 -6.96
CA CYS A 19 -6.03 0.07 -6.51
C CYS A 19 -5.84 0.08 -4.99
N VAL A 20 -4.89 0.85 -4.49
CA VAL A 20 -4.57 0.91 -3.06
C VAL A 20 -4.39 2.36 -2.62
N GLU A 21 -4.88 2.69 -1.42
CA GLU A 21 -4.58 3.94 -0.72
C GLU A 21 -3.93 3.63 0.64
N SER A 22 -2.59 3.61 0.68
CA SER A 22 -1.81 3.34 1.91
C SER A 22 -1.61 4.59 2.78
N GLY A 23 -2.07 5.76 2.31
CA GLY A 23 -1.65 7.03 2.87
C GLY A 23 -0.15 7.31 2.67
N GLY A 24 0.28 8.45 3.19
CA GLY A 24 1.67 8.89 3.18
C GLY A 24 2.27 8.96 4.59
N PRO A 25 3.61 8.94 4.71
CA PRO A 25 4.28 9.15 5.98
C PRO A 25 3.96 10.54 6.53
N GLU A 26 4.20 10.72 7.83
CA GLU A 26 3.94 11.99 8.50
C GLU A 26 4.60 13.18 7.76
N PRO A 27 3.94 14.36 7.67
CA PRO A 27 4.52 15.51 7.00
C PRO A 27 5.89 15.88 7.59
N GLY A 28 6.91 16.02 6.74
CA GLY A 28 8.24 16.48 7.14
C GLY A 28 9.24 15.38 7.55
N VAL A 29 8.87 14.10 7.58
CA VAL A 29 9.82 13.00 7.86
C VAL A 29 10.56 12.44 6.63
N GLY A 30 10.28 12.95 5.43
CA GLY A 30 11.02 12.55 4.22
C GLY A 30 10.56 13.23 2.93
N CYS A 31 11.28 12.94 1.84
CA CYS A 31 10.88 13.30 0.48
C CYS A 31 9.82 12.32 -0.07
N ALA A 32 9.25 12.62 -1.23
CA ALA A 32 8.25 11.77 -1.89
C ALA A 32 8.69 10.30 -2.03
N GLY A 33 9.98 10.05 -2.27
CA GLY A 33 10.53 8.69 -2.37
C GLY A 33 10.37 7.87 -1.08
N ARG A 34 10.47 8.50 0.09
CA ARG A 34 10.26 7.80 1.37
C ARG A 34 8.81 7.36 1.52
N GLY A 35 7.86 8.19 1.09
CA GLY A 35 6.45 7.82 1.14
C GLY A 35 6.11 6.65 0.23
N ILE A 36 6.70 6.62 -0.97
CA ILE A 36 6.56 5.48 -1.89
C ILE A 36 7.13 4.20 -1.27
N ILE A 37 8.35 4.26 -0.71
CA ILE A 37 8.99 3.08 -0.08
C ILE A 37 8.16 2.57 1.10
N THR A 38 7.67 3.46 1.96
CA THR A 38 6.82 3.08 3.10
C THR A 38 5.52 2.41 2.63
N ALA A 39 4.87 2.95 1.60
CA ALA A 39 3.68 2.34 1.01
C ALA A 39 3.95 0.94 0.45
N ILE A 40 5.07 0.74 -0.26
CA ILE A 40 5.46 -0.55 -0.81
C ILE A 40 5.70 -1.57 0.32
N ASN A 41 6.49 -1.20 1.33
CA ASN A 41 6.79 -2.11 2.44
C ASN A 41 5.52 -2.55 3.17
N PHE A 42 4.60 -1.62 3.44
CA PHE A 42 3.30 -1.94 4.04
C PHE A 42 2.54 -2.97 3.18
N LEU A 43 2.48 -2.78 1.87
CA LEU A 43 1.79 -3.73 0.99
C LEU A 43 2.46 -5.10 0.89
N GLU A 44 3.79 -5.15 1.01
CA GLU A 44 4.53 -6.42 1.11
C GLU A 44 4.24 -7.13 2.43
N GLU A 45 4.23 -6.40 3.55
CA GLU A 45 3.93 -6.94 4.89
C GLU A 45 2.50 -7.47 4.99
N GLU A 46 1.54 -6.81 4.33
CA GLU A 46 0.13 -7.19 4.28
C GLU A 46 -0.20 -8.24 3.20
N GLY A 47 0.79 -8.74 2.45
CA GLY A 47 0.60 -9.82 1.48
C GLY A 47 -0.10 -9.41 0.18
N ALA A 48 -0.10 -8.12 -0.17
CA ALA A 48 -0.80 -7.61 -1.37
C ALA A 48 -0.31 -8.23 -2.69
N TYR A 49 0.90 -8.82 -2.68
CA TYR A 49 1.59 -9.36 -3.84
C TYR A 49 1.65 -10.90 -3.90
N GLU A 50 1.09 -11.63 -2.93
CA GLU A 50 1.23 -13.10 -2.86
C GLU A 50 0.60 -13.86 -4.05
N ASP A 51 -0.47 -13.32 -4.63
CA ASP A 51 -1.21 -13.92 -5.75
C ASP A 51 -0.75 -13.43 -7.14
N LEU A 52 0.40 -12.78 -7.23
CA LEU A 52 0.92 -12.26 -8.49
C LEU A 52 1.95 -13.21 -9.11
N ASP A 53 1.67 -13.65 -10.33
CA ASP A 53 2.62 -14.40 -11.16
C ASP A 53 3.64 -13.42 -11.78
N PHE A 54 4.79 -13.24 -11.14
CA PHE A 54 5.91 -12.42 -11.61
C PHE A 54 6.89 -13.19 -12.51
#